data_AF-A0A1I6QV50-F1
#
_entry.id   AF-A0A1I6QV50-F1
#
_cell.length_a   1.000
_cell.length_b   1.000
_cell.length_c   1.000
_cell.angle_alpha   90.00
_cell.angle_beta   90.00
_cell.angle_gamma   90.00
#
_symmetry.space_group_name_H-M   'P 1'
#
loop_
_entity.id
_entity.type
_entity.pdbx_description
1 polymer ?
#
loop_
_entity_poly.entity_id
_entity_poly.type
_entity_poly.pdbx_seq_one_letter_code
_entity_poly.pdbx_strand_id
1 'polypeptide(L)' 'MVLFGTFLWFAGAVLFGWRDLADGTFDIQFFSCVAGTALGIIGYGVFRWQRSAARRGSRGSWQGLSGLDT' A
#
# COMPACT_ATOMS: atom_id res chain seq x y z
N MET A 1 5.16 -7.94 -5.07
CA MET A 1 4.84 -8.77 -3.89
C MET A 1 3.82 -8.10 -2.96
N VAL A 2 3.96 -6.83 -2.57
CA VAL A 2 2.97 -6.12 -1.71
C VAL A 2 1.54 -6.10 -2.29
N LEU A 3 1.39 -5.83 -3.59
CA LEU A 3 0.06 -5.81 -4.23
C LEU A 3 -0.63 -7.18 -4.16
N PHE A 4 0.12 -8.26 -4.40
CA PHE A 4 -0.41 -9.63 -4.34
C PHE A 4 -0.88 -9.99 -2.93
N GLY A 5 -0.08 -9.67 -1.90
CA GLY A 5 -0.48 -9.85 -0.51
C GLY A 5 -1.71 -9.01 -0.14
N THR A 6 -1.78 -7.77 -0.61
CA THR A 6 -2.93 -6.88 -0.38
C THR A 6 -4.21 -7.44 -1.04
N PHE A 7 -4.10 -7.95 -2.27
CA PHE A 7 -5.21 -8.61 -2.95
C PHE A 7 -5.68 -9.87 -2.23
N LEU A 8 -4.74 -10.67 -1.69
CA LEU A 8 -5.07 -11.86 -0.93
C LEU A 8 -5.82 -11.51 0.37
N TRP A 9 -5.35 -10.50 1.11
CA TRP A 9 -6.03 -9.99 2.29
C TRP A 9 -7.42 -9.45 1.96
N PHE A 10 -7.55 -8.72 0.84
CA PHE A 10 -8.84 -8.19 0.40
C PHE A 10 -9.81 -9.31 0.01
N ALA A 11 -9.36 -10.32 -0.72
CA ALA A 11 -10.16 -11.49 -1.06
C ALA A 11 -10.63 -12.23 0.20
N GLY A 12 -9.75 -12.39 1.20
CA GLY A 12 -10.12 -12.93 2.51
C GLY A 12 -11.20 -12.09 3.20
N ALA A 13 -11.07 -10.76 3.20
CA ALA A 13 -12.06 -9.87 3.80
C ALA A 13 -13.43 -9.97 3.11
N VAL A 14 -13.46 -10.13 1.78
CA VAL A 14 -14.70 -10.32 1.01
C VAL A 14 -15.33 -11.68 1.32
N LEU A 15 -14.56 -12.76 1.33
CA LEU A 15 -15.06 -14.11 1.58
C LEU A 15 -15.57 -14.28 3.02
N PHE A 16 -14.78 -13.86 4.01
CA PHE A 16 -15.19 -13.90 5.41
C PHE A 16 -16.32 -12.92 5.68
N GLY A 17 -16.30 -11.72 5.09
CA GLY A 17 -17.39 -10.76 5.24
C GLY A 17 -18.71 -11.27 4.66
N TRP A 18 -18.67 -11.97 3.53
CA TRP A 18 -19.88 -12.58 2.94
C TRP A 18 -20.45 -13.70 3.82
N ARG A 19 -19.58 -14.57 4.34
CA ARG A 19 -19.96 -15.62 5.31
C ARG A 19 -20.54 -15.01 6.59
N ASP A 20 -19.82 -14.08 7.19
CA ASP A 20 -20.18 -13.45 8.45
C ASP A 20 -21.48 -12.64 8.33
N LEU A 21 -21.79 -12.09 7.16
CA LEU A 21 -23.08 -11.45 6.88
C LEU A 21 -24.24 -12.45 6.83
N ALA A 22 -24.00 -13.67 6.35
CA ALA A 22 -25.00 -14.74 6.37
C ALA A 22 -25.21 -15.31 7.78
N ASP A 23 -24.14 -15.38 8.58
CA ASP A 23 -24.17 -15.90 9.96
C ASP A 23 -24.56 -14.81 11.00
N GLY A 24 -24.57 -13.53 10.61
CA GLY A 24 -24.95 -12.39 11.44
C GLY A 24 -23.93 -11.98 12.50
N THR A 25 -22.74 -12.59 12.52
CA THR A 25 -21.66 -12.30 13.45
C THR A 25 -20.35 -12.14 12.68
N PHE A 26 -19.63 -11.04 12.95
CA PHE A 26 -18.31 -10.80 12.37
C PHE A 26 -17.21 -11.37 13.26
N ASP A 27 -16.46 -12.32 12.73
CA ASP A 27 -15.39 -12.98 13.47
C ASP A 27 -14.03 -12.28 13.29
N ILE A 28 -13.07 -12.66 14.14
CA ILE A 28 -11.70 -12.13 14.13
C ILE A 28 -10.98 -12.32 12.79
N GLN A 29 -11.32 -13.35 12.00
CA GLN A 29 -10.71 -13.57 10.69
C GLN A 29 -11.07 -12.44 9.71
N PHE A 30 -12.32 -11.98 9.73
CA PHE A 30 -12.74 -10.84 8.90
C PHE A 30 -11.92 -9.59 9.25
N PHE A 31 -11.86 -9.23 10.53
CA PHE A 31 -11.11 -8.05 10.98
C PHE A 31 -9.62 -8.15 10.69
N SER A 32 -9.03 -9.35 10.79
CA SER A 32 -7.63 -9.59 10.42
C SER A 32 -7.38 -9.32 8.94
N CYS A 33 -8.30 -9.75 8.07
CA CYS A 33 -8.20 -9.50 6.63
C CYS A 33 -8.41 -8.02 6.26
N VAL A 34 -9.31 -7.33 6.94
CA VAL A 34 -9.50 -5.87 6.81
C VAL A 34 -8.22 -5.12 7.21
N ALA A 35 -7.63 -5.46 8.36
CA ALA A 35 -6.39 -4.86 8.83
C ALA A 35 -5.21 -5.13 7.86
N GLY A 36 -5.07 -6.36 7.37
CA GLY A 36 -4.05 -6.72 6.38
C GLY A 36 -4.21 -5.94 5.06
N THR A 37 -5.44 -5.75 4.61
CA THR A 37 -5.74 -4.94 3.41
C THR A 37 -5.36 -3.48 3.64
N ALA A 38 -5.76 -2.90 4.76
CA ALA A 38 -5.44 -1.51 5.11
C ALA A 38 -3.93 -1.27 5.18
N LEU A 39 -3.19 -2.16 5.85
CA LEU A 39 -1.72 -2.10 5.88
C LEU A 39 -1.10 -2.19 4.49
N GLY A 40 -1.62 -3.07 3.63
CA GLY A 40 -1.15 -3.22 2.25
C GLY A 40 -1.32 -1.93 1.43
N ILE A 41 -2.49 -1.29 1.53
CA ILE A 41 -2.78 0.00 0.86
C ILE A 41 -1.85 1.10 1.36
N ILE A 42 -1.68 1.22 2.68
CA ILE A 42 -0.80 2.23 3.29
C ILE A 42 0.65 2.01 2.84
N GLY A 43 1.15 0.78 2.94
CA GLY A 43 2.51 0.43 2.53
C GLY A 43 2.78 0.73 1.05
N TYR A 44 1.83 0.40 0.17
CA TYR A 44 1.94 0.75 -1.25
C TYR A 44 1.89 2.25 -1.49
N GLY A 45 1.01 2.98 -0.77
CA GLY A 45 0.91 4.44 -0.83
C GLY A 45 2.24 5.12 -0.49
N VAL A 46 2.87 4.71 0.62
CA VAL A 46 4.19 5.19 1.04
C VAL A 46 5.24 4.88 -0.01
N PHE A 47 5.31 3.64 -0.51
CA PHE A 47 6.28 3.28 -1.55
C PHE A 47 6.13 4.13 -2.82
N ARG A 48 4.88 4.38 -3.25
CA ARG A 48 4.58 5.20 -4.41
C ARG A 48 4.95 6.67 -4.18
N TRP A 49 4.77 7.17 -2.97
CA TRP A 49 5.21 8.50 -2.57
C TRP A 49 6.73 8.61 -2.56
N GLN A 50 7.42 7.67 -1.92
CA GLN A 50 8.88 7.57 -1.92
C GLN A 50 9.44 7.51 -3.35
N ARG A 51 8.84 6.69 -4.23
CA ARG A 51 9.27 6.60 -5.64
C ARG A 51 9.05 7.91 -6.40
N SER A 52 8.03 8.67 -6.05
CA SER A 52 7.78 9.98 -6.65
C SER A 52 8.75 11.04 -6.13
N ALA A 53 9.13 10.98 -4.85
CA ALA A 53 10.16 11.83 -4.25
C ALA A 53 11.56 11.56 -4.86
N ALA A 54 11.94 10.29 -5.01
CA ALA A 54 13.22 9.90 -5.61
C ALA A 54 13.39 10.44 -7.06
N ARG A 55 12.31 10.43 -7.85
CA ARG A 55 12.31 11.00 -9.21
C ARG A 55 12.42 12.53 -9.23
N ARG A 56 11.94 13.22 -8.19
CA ARG A 56 12.06 14.68 -8.06
C ARG A 56 13.47 15.09 -7.62
N GLY A 57 14.11 14.31 -6.74
CA GLY A 57 15.51 14.53 -6.33
C GLY A 57 16.51 14.42 -7.49
N SER A 58 16.24 13.56 -8.48
CA SER A 58 17.07 13.43 -9.69
C SER A 58 17.14 14.69 -10.56
N ARG A 59 16.21 15.66 -10.43
CA ARG A 59 16.27 16.91 -11.20
C ARG A 59 17.10 17.99 -10.50
N GLY A 60 17.20 17.94 -9.17
CA GLY A 60 17.98 18.89 -8.37
C GLY A 60 19.49 18.63 -8.37
N SER A 61 19.94 17.39 -8.55
CA SER A 61 21.37 17.05 -8.57
C SER A 61 22.13 17.64 -9.77
N TRP A 62 21.45 17.84 -10.91
CA TRP A 62 22.06 18.44 -12.10
C TRP A 62 22.22 19.96 -11.99
N GLN A 63 21.35 20.65 -11.24
CA GLN A 63 21.45 22.10 -11.01
C GLN A 63 22.59 22.48 -10.06
N GLY A 64 23.02 21.57 -9.17
CA GLY A 64 24.17 21.79 -8.30
C GLY A 64 25.52 21.62 -9.02
N LEU A 65 25.61 20.75 -10.02
CA LEU A 65 26.82 20.58 -10.84
C LEU A 65 26.98 21.68 -11.89
N SER A 66 25.90 22.16 -12.52
CA SER A 66 25.97 23.25 -13.50
C SER A 66 26.38 24.61 -12.93
N GLY A 67 26.40 24.75 -11.59
CA GLY A 67 26.84 25.97 -10.90
C GLY A 67 28.32 25.94 -10.48
N LEU A 68 29.05 24.84 -10.73
CA LEU A 68 30.48 24.70 -10.44
C LEU A 68 31.37 25.00 -11.67
N ASP A 69 30.76 25.26 -12.84
CA ASP A 69 31.43 25.54 -14.11
C ASP A 69 31.50 27.05 -14.46
N THR A 70 31.20 27.95 -13.51
CA THR A 70 31.31 29.42 -13.66
C THR A 70 32.23 30.02 -12.61
#